data_AF-X0SUG5-F1
#
_entry.id   AF-X0SUG5-F1
#
_cell.length_a   1.000
_cell.length_b   1.000
_cell.length_c   1.000
_cell.angle_alpha   90.00
_cell.angle_beta   90.00
_cell.angle_gamma   90.00
#
_symmetry.space_group_name_H-M   'P 1'
#
loop_
_entity.id
_entity.type
_entity.pdbx_description
1 polymer ?
#
loop_
_entity_poly.entity_id
_entity_poly.type
_entity_poly.pdbx_seq_one_letter_code
_entity_poly.pdbx_strand_id
1 'polypeptide(L)'
;MERHALQWARHKCERIAGFANRYTKLIRAHLPGCIVGAYMCPWQPQEFDSARTRIFAQDYALLAPAIDVFTPLIYAQKSGRSPGWGREFLERAPGFVPGDRKVQLILDALDFPGSLLATAASSRPSWGVQIFGGTQVFADPGRAQTFRRAVEQIRAVVRPDRTRRPASNADLCLPT
;
A
#
# COMPACT_ATOMS: atom_id res chain seq x y z
N MET A 1 28.25 20.66 5.78
CA MET A 1 27.77 19.45 6.50
C MET A 1 26.52 18.85 5.84
N GLU A 2 25.53 19.67 5.46
CA GLU A 2 24.25 19.23 4.87
C GLU A 2 24.38 18.41 3.57
N ARG A 3 25.30 18.78 2.68
CA ARG A 3 25.60 18.02 1.45
C ARG A 3 26.00 16.57 1.72
N HIS A 4 26.81 16.32 2.75
CA HIS A 4 27.21 14.95 3.12
C HIS A 4 26.06 14.15 3.72
N ALA A 5 25.15 14.80 4.46
CA ALA A 5 23.97 14.15 5.00
C ALA A 5 23.01 13.68 3.89
N LEU A 6 22.77 14.52 2.88
CA LEU A 6 21.95 14.16 1.72
C LEU A 6 22.59 13.04 0.89
N GLN A 7 23.90 13.13 0.63
CA GLN A 7 24.64 12.07 -0.07
C GLN A 7 24.60 10.75 0.70
N TRP A 8 24.71 10.80 2.03
CA TRP A 8 24.63 9.62 2.87
C TRP A 8 23.23 8.99 2.85
N ALA A 9 22.18 9.80 2.99
CA ALA A 9 20.79 9.32 2.89
C ALA A 9 20.54 8.64 1.54
N ARG A 10 20.98 9.27 0.45
CA ARG A 10 20.88 8.72 -0.91
C ARG A 10 21.64 7.40 -1.04
N HIS A 11 22.89 7.37 -0.59
CA HIS A 11 23.73 6.16 -0.63
C HIS A 11 23.04 4.99 0.09
N LYS A 12 22.52 5.21 1.30
CA LYS A 12 21.80 4.15 2.03
C LYS A 12 20.57 3.65 1.27
N CYS A 13 19.76 4.55 0.70
CA CYS A 13 18.59 4.17 -0.08
C CYS A 13 18.97 3.33 -1.30
N GLU A 14 20.02 3.72 -2.03
CA GLU A 14 20.54 2.95 -3.17
C GLU A 14 21.07 1.58 -2.76
N ARG A 15 21.73 1.47 -1.60
CA ARG A 15 22.18 0.19 -1.06
C ARG A 15 20.99 -0.74 -0.77
N ILE A 16 19.96 -0.26 -0.08
CA ILE A 16 18.75 -1.03 0.21
C ILE A 16 18.02 -1.44 -1.07
N ALA A 17 17.85 -0.52 -2.02
CA ALA A 17 17.26 -0.81 -3.33
C ALA A 17 18.07 -1.84 -4.14
N GLY A 18 19.40 -1.77 -4.08
CA GLY A 18 20.29 -2.76 -4.69
C GLY A 18 20.09 -4.16 -4.12
N PHE A 19 19.95 -4.28 -2.79
CA PHE A 19 19.62 -5.56 -2.15
C PHE A 19 18.23 -6.06 -2.56
N ALA A 20 17.21 -5.21 -2.52
CA ALA A 20 15.85 -5.57 -2.93
C ALA A 20 15.82 -6.11 -4.37
N ASN A 21 16.51 -5.44 -5.29
CA ASN A 21 16.63 -5.88 -6.69
C ASN A 21 17.34 -7.24 -6.81
N ARG A 22 18.45 -7.44 -6.09
CA ARG A 22 19.19 -8.71 -6.11
C ARG A 22 18.30 -9.87 -5.65
N TYR A 23 17.65 -9.74 -4.50
CA TYR A 23 16.82 -10.82 -3.96
C TYR A 23 15.56 -11.05 -4.77
N THR A 24 14.93 -10.00 -5.30
CA THR A 24 13.78 -10.15 -6.20
C THR A 24 14.14 -10.93 -7.46
N LYS A 25 15.29 -10.65 -8.07
CA LYS A 25 15.78 -11.43 -9.23
C LYS A 25 15.98 -12.90 -8.88
N LEU A 26 16.58 -13.18 -7.72
CA LEU A 26 16.76 -14.56 -7.25
C LEU A 26 15.42 -15.26 -7.00
N ILE A 27 14.49 -14.60 -6.29
CA ILE A 27 13.15 -15.14 -6.04
C ILE A 27 12.45 -15.46 -7.37
N ARG A 28 12.45 -14.54 -8.31
CA ARG A 28 11.76 -14.72 -9.60
C ARG A 28 12.43 -15.73 -10.53
N ALA A 29 13.73 -15.98 -10.38
CA ALA A 29 14.40 -17.06 -11.09
C ALA A 29 13.87 -18.45 -10.70
N HIS A 30 13.40 -18.61 -9.46
CA HIS A 30 12.83 -19.86 -8.96
C HIS A 30 11.29 -19.86 -8.91
N LEU A 31 10.67 -18.68 -8.76
CA LEU A 31 9.23 -18.48 -8.63
C LEU A 31 8.81 -17.27 -9.49
N PRO A 32 8.68 -17.42 -10.82
CA PRO A 32 8.44 -16.30 -11.74
C PRO A 32 7.19 -15.47 -11.45
N GLY A 33 6.17 -16.05 -10.83
CA GLY A 33 4.92 -15.39 -10.45
C GLY A 33 4.88 -14.86 -9.01
N CYS A 34 5.98 -14.95 -8.25
CA CYS A 34 5.99 -14.52 -6.85
C CYS A 34 5.83 -13.00 -6.74
N ILE A 35 4.84 -12.56 -5.97
CA ILE A 35 4.63 -11.16 -5.60
C ILE A 35 5.61 -10.81 -4.47
N VAL A 36 6.43 -9.79 -4.70
CA VAL A 36 7.37 -9.30 -3.68
C VAL A 36 6.81 -8.04 -3.03
N GLY A 37 6.62 -8.09 -1.71
CA GLY A 37 6.17 -6.95 -0.91
C GLY A 37 7.28 -6.35 -0.06
N ALA A 38 7.15 -5.08 0.30
CA ALA A 38 8.05 -4.42 1.24
C ALA A 38 7.28 -3.68 2.33
N TYR A 39 7.59 -4.00 3.59
CA TYR A 39 7.07 -3.29 4.76
C TYR A 39 7.65 -1.88 4.83
N MET A 40 6.79 -0.87 4.83
CA MET A 40 7.18 0.54 4.75
C MET A 40 6.86 1.30 6.03
N CYS A 41 7.77 2.19 6.42
CA CYS A 41 7.47 3.25 7.37
C CYS A 41 6.32 4.11 6.78
N PRO A 42 5.21 4.30 7.51
CA PRO A 42 4.00 4.96 7.02
C PRO A 42 4.11 6.49 6.96
N TRP A 43 5.28 7.06 7.24
CA TRP A 43 5.49 8.50 7.26
C TRP A 43 5.51 9.09 5.84
N GLN A 44 4.88 10.25 5.71
CA GLN A 44 4.92 11.11 4.53
C GLN A 44 6.35 11.60 4.27
N PRO A 45 6.68 12.03 3.04
CA PRO A 45 8.08 12.28 2.66
C PRO A 45 8.81 13.30 3.54
N GLN A 46 8.12 14.31 4.08
CA GLN A 46 8.71 15.38 4.90
C GLN A 46 8.55 15.15 6.41
N GLU A 47 7.81 14.13 6.83
CA GLU A 47 7.60 13.86 8.26
C GLU A 47 8.92 13.53 8.98
N PHE A 48 9.07 14.09 10.18
CA PHE A 48 10.24 13.89 11.04
C PHE A 48 11.57 14.20 10.34
N ASP A 49 11.61 15.32 9.59
CA ASP A 49 12.78 15.73 8.83
C ASP A 49 13.22 14.63 7.84
N SER A 50 12.28 14.25 6.97
CA SER A 50 12.47 13.23 5.93
C SER A 50 13.00 11.89 6.45
N ALA A 51 12.61 11.48 7.65
CA ALA A 51 13.18 10.33 8.33
C ALA A 51 13.02 9.00 7.54
N ARG A 52 12.01 8.88 6.68
CA ARG A 52 11.82 7.68 5.84
C ARG A 52 13.05 7.38 4.96
N THR A 53 13.61 8.39 4.30
CA THR A 53 14.83 8.22 3.49
C THR A 53 16.07 8.45 4.35
N ARG A 54 16.07 9.46 5.22
CA ARG A 54 17.24 9.85 6.03
C ARG A 54 17.61 8.81 7.08
N ILE A 55 16.64 8.17 7.74
CA ILE A 55 16.86 7.19 8.82
C ILE A 55 16.64 5.79 8.29
N PHE A 56 15.42 5.48 7.83
CA PHE A 56 15.02 4.13 7.41
C PHE A 56 15.58 3.69 6.06
N ALA A 57 16.14 4.62 5.27
CA ALA A 57 16.66 4.34 3.93
C ALA A 57 15.61 3.70 2.99
N GLN A 58 14.35 4.11 3.14
CA GLN A 58 13.22 3.64 2.36
C GLN A 58 12.80 4.70 1.34
N ASP A 59 13.08 4.44 0.07
CA ASP A 59 12.71 5.28 -1.06
C ASP A 59 11.82 4.48 -2.01
N TYR A 60 10.56 4.91 -2.17
CA TYR A 60 9.58 4.21 -3.00
C TYR A 60 9.99 4.13 -4.47
N ALA A 61 10.61 5.19 -5.01
CA ALA A 61 11.01 5.23 -6.42
C ALA A 61 12.19 4.28 -6.67
N LEU A 62 13.18 4.27 -5.77
CA LEU A 62 14.32 3.35 -5.90
C LEU A 62 13.92 1.88 -5.65
N LEU A 63 12.91 1.62 -4.82
CA LEU A 63 12.42 0.27 -4.53
C LEU A 63 11.47 -0.28 -5.60
N ALA A 64 10.75 0.57 -6.32
CA ALA A 64 9.71 0.15 -7.26
C ALA A 64 10.13 -0.90 -8.30
N PRO A 65 11.37 -0.91 -8.86
CA PRO A 65 11.78 -1.97 -9.77
C PRO A 65 11.77 -3.38 -9.16
N ALA A 66 11.94 -3.49 -7.84
CA ALA A 66 11.97 -4.75 -7.10
C ALA A 66 10.63 -5.11 -6.44
N ILE A 67 9.82 -4.11 -6.08
CA ILE A 67 8.65 -4.31 -5.21
C ILE A 67 7.35 -4.20 -6.02
N ASP A 68 6.47 -5.18 -5.84
CA ASP A 68 5.14 -5.20 -6.48
C ASP A 68 4.08 -4.53 -5.61
N VAL A 69 4.21 -4.68 -4.29
CA VAL A 69 3.24 -4.18 -3.30
C VAL A 69 3.97 -3.54 -2.13
N PHE A 70 3.71 -2.26 -1.89
CA PHE A 70 4.18 -1.57 -0.69
C PHE A 70 3.17 -1.73 0.45
N THR A 71 3.68 -2.09 1.63
CA THR A 71 2.85 -2.42 2.79
C THR A 71 3.18 -1.53 3.99
N PRO A 72 2.67 -0.28 4.02
CA PRO A 72 2.91 0.63 5.14
C PRO A 72 2.26 0.13 6.44
N LEU A 73 2.99 0.21 7.55
CA LEU A 73 2.52 -0.23 8.87
C LEU A 73 1.74 0.89 9.57
N ILE A 74 0.42 0.93 9.38
CA ILE A 74 -0.48 1.95 9.96
C ILE A 74 -0.91 1.49 11.37
N TYR A 75 -0.04 1.70 12.34
CA TYR A 75 -0.34 1.46 13.76
C TYR A 75 -0.70 2.79 14.42
N ALA A 76 -1.99 3.14 14.39
CA ALA A 76 -2.45 4.48 14.70
C ALA A 76 -2.23 4.85 16.17
N GLN A 77 -2.76 4.07 17.10
CA GLN A 77 -2.62 4.33 18.53
C GLN A 77 -1.15 4.32 18.97
N LYS A 78 -0.35 3.36 18.50
CA LYS A 78 1.09 3.28 18.81
C LYS A 78 1.89 4.48 18.28
N SER A 79 1.39 5.12 17.23
CA SER A 79 2.03 6.30 16.62
C SER A 79 1.42 7.62 17.09
N GLY A 80 0.50 7.60 18.07
CA GLY A 80 -0.21 8.80 18.52
C GLY A 80 -1.10 9.43 17.42
N ARG A 81 -1.59 8.61 16.49
CA ARG A 81 -2.41 9.04 15.34
C ARG A 81 -3.86 8.61 15.54
N SER A 82 -4.76 9.29 14.82
CA SER A 82 -6.18 8.94 14.81
C SER A 82 -6.43 7.64 14.01
N PRO A 83 -7.56 6.95 14.24
CA PRO A 83 -7.96 5.82 13.39
C PRO A 83 -8.07 6.18 11.89
N GLY A 84 -8.22 7.46 11.54
CA GLY A 84 -8.28 7.96 10.16
C GLY A 84 -6.97 7.88 9.38
N TRP A 85 -5.85 7.64 10.05
CA TRP A 85 -4.52 7.76 9.44
C TRP A 85 -4.30 6.87 8.21
N GLY A 86 -4.86 5.65 8.20
CA GLY A 86 -4.77 4.75 7.05
C GLY A 86 -5.42 5.33 5.79
N ARG A 87 -6.58 5.98 5.95
CA ARG A 87 -7.25 6.69 4.86
C ARG A 87 -6.43 7.88 4.38
N GLU A 88 -5.95 8.70 5.31
CA GLU A 88 -5.11 9.86 4.98
C GLU A 88 -3.85 9.45 4.21
N PHE A 89 -3.23 8.33 4.60
CA PHE A 89 -2.09 7.76 3.89
C PHE A 89 -2.46 7.40 2.45
N LEU A 90 -3.55 6.64 2.24
CA LEU A 90 -3.99 6.21 0.91
C LEU A 90 -4.33 7.37 -0.02
N GLU A 91 -4.99 8.41 0.52
CA GLU A 91 -5.37 9.59 -0.26
C GLU A 91 -4.13 10.37 -0.73
N ARG A 92 -3.10 10.46 0.11
CA ARG A 92 -1.83 11.14 -0.18
C ARG A 92 -0.83 10.29 -0.97
N ALA A 93 -0.94 8.95 -0.92
CA ALA A 93 0.05 8.02 -1.49
C ALA A 93 0.45 8.35 -2.94
N PRO A 94 -0.45 8.76 -3.85
CA PRO A 94 -0.05 9.07 -5.23
C PRO A 94 0.87 10.29 -5.40
N GLY A 95 1.06 11.09 -4.35
CA GLY A 95 2.08 12.14 -4.34
C GLY A 95 3.51 11.63 -4.14
N PHE A 96 3.72 10.37 -3.74
CA PHE A 96 5.05 9.85 -3.41
C PHE A 96 5.27 8.35 -3.62
N VAL A 97 4.22 7.59 -3.93
CA VAL A 97 4.30 6.18 -4.34
C VAL A 97 4.14 6.13 -5.87
N PRO A 98 5.03 5.43 -6.59
CA PRO A 98 4.89 5.25 -8.03
C PRO A 98 3.53 4.66 -8.41
N GLY A 99 2.86 5.28 -9.39
CA GLY A 99 1.45 5.00 -9.71
C GLY A 99 1.17 3.60 -10.27
N ASP A 100 2.19 2.89 -10.74
CA ASP A 100 2.12 1.50 -11.20
C ASP A 100 2.26 0.49 -10.06
N ARG A 101 2.45 0.95 -8.82
CA ARG A 101 2.67 0.10 -7.64
C ARG A 101 1.46 0.04 -6.74
N LYS A 102 1.20 -1.16 -6.22
CA LYS A 102 0.08 -1.41 -5.30
C LYS A 102 0.46 -0.97 -3.90
N VAL A 103 -0.51 -0.44 -3.16
CA VAL A 103 -0.40 -0.15 -1.74
C VAL A 103 -1.37 -1.06 -0.97
N GLN A 104 -0.88 -1.79 0.01
CA GLN A 104 -1.68 -2.65 0.89
C GLN A 104 -1.39 -2.29 2.34
N LEU A 105 -2.33 -1.64 3.03
CA LEU A 105 -2.10 -1.26 4.42
C LEU A 105 -2.01 -2.47 5.35
N ILE A 106 -1.13 -2.38 6.34
CA ILE A 106 -1.16 -3.23 7.54
C ILE A 106 -1.72 -2.39 8.67
N LEU A 107 -2.82 -2.82 9.27
CA LEU A 107 -3.46 -2.17 10.41
C LEU A 107 -3.14 -2.94 11.69
N ASP A 108 -3.17 -2.28 12.84
CA ASP A 108 -3.05 -2.96 14.14
C ASP A 108 -4.43 -3.43 14.62
N ALA A 109 -4.52 -4.65 15.17
CA ALA A 109 -5.73 -5.13 15.81
C ALA A 109 -6.16 -4.29 17.02
N LEU A 110 -5.23 -3.56 17.65
CA LEU A 110 -5.53 -2.59 18.71
C LEU A 110 -6.40 -1.43 18.21
N ASP A 111 -6.25 -1.05 16.94
CA ASP A 111 -6.97 0.06 16.32
C ASP A 111 -8.31 -0.37 15.69
N PHE A 112 -8.73 -1.63 15.90
CA PHE A 112 -9.93 -2.21 15.32
C PHE A 112 -11.20 -1.82 16.12
N PRO A 113 -12.35 -1.54 15.47
CA PRO A 113 -12.58 -1.52 14.02
C PRO A 113 -12.27 -0.16 13.38
N GLY A 114 -12.00 0.88 14.17
CA GLY A 114 -11.95 2.27 13.71
C GLY A 114 -11.01 2.48 12.53
N SER A 115 -9.79 1.95 12.60
CA SER A 115 -8.80 2.08 11.53
C SER A 115 -9.22 1.39 10.23
N LEU A 116 -9.86 0.22 10.35
CA LEU A 116 -10.33 -0.54 9.21
C LEU A 116 -11.51 0.15 8.52
N LEU A 117 -12.48 0.65 9.28
CA LEU A 117 -13.63 1.35 8.74
C LEU A 117 -13.21 2.65 8.04
N ALA A 118 -12.30 3.41 8.65
CA ALA A 118 -11.76 4.62 8.02
C ALA A 118 -11.01 4.28 6.72
N THR A 119 -10.17 3.24 6.74
CA THR A 119 -9.46 2.74 5.55
C THR A 119 -10.43 2.36 4.43
N ALA A 120 -11.52 1.65 4.76
CA ALA A 120 -12.52 1.23 3.78
C ALA A 120 -13.31 2.40 3.17
N ALA A 121 -13.43 3.53 3.89
CA ALA A 121 -14.07 4.74 3.40
C ALA A 121 -13.17 5.61 2.50
N SER A 122 -11.91 5.21 2.25
CA SER A 122 -11.01 5.94 1.36
C SER A 122 -11.51 5.95 -0.09
N SER A 123 -11.43 7.12 -0.73
CA SER A 123 -11.67 7.25 -2.19
C SER A 123 -10.58 6.56 -3.03
N ARG A 124 -9.41 6.30 -2.41
CA ARG A 124 -8.32 5.53 -2.98
C ARG A 124 -8.22 4.21 -2.23
N PRO A 125 -8.69 3.09 -2.81
CA PRO A 125 -8.76 1.85 -2.07
C PRO A 125 -7.36 1.26 -1.87
N SER A 126 -7.16 0.67 -0.70
CA SER A 126 -6.02 -0.23 -0.49
C SER A 126 -6.18 -1.46 -1.40
N TRP A 127 -5.09 -1.95 -2.00
CA TRP A 127 -5.10 -3.16 -2.84
C TRP A 127 -5.55 -4.41 -2.07
N GLY A 128 -5.24 -4.43 -0.78
CA GLY A 128 -5.69 -5.41 0.22
C GLY A 128 -5.53 -4.83 1.62
N VAL A 129 -5.81 -5.60 2.67
CA VAL A 129 -5.54 -5.20 4.05
C VAL A 129 -4.98 -6.40 4.81
N GLN A 130 -3.98 -6.16 5.64
CA GLN A 130 -3.52 -7.10 6.67
C GLN A 130 -3.81 -6.54 8.05
N ILE A 131 -4.08 -7.43 9.02
CA ILE A 131 -4.25 -7.04 10.43
C ILE A 131 -3.14 -7.69 11.25
N PHE A 132 -2.24 -6.88 11.80
CA PHE A 132 -1.26 -7.33 12.77
C PHE A 132 -1.96 -7.70 14.07
N GLY A 133 -1.68 -8.89 14.61
CA GLY A 133 -2.38 -9.41 15.79
C GLY A 133 -3.84 -9.80 15.53
N GLY A 134 -4.20 -10.14 14.29
CA GLY A 134 -5.59 -10.36 13.87
C GLY A 134 -6.33 -11.54 14.49
N THR A 135 -5.67 -12.46 15.22
CA THR A 135 -6.32 -13.66 15.80
C THR A 135 -7.56 -13.31 16.61
N GLN A 136 -7.48 -12.27 17.46
CA GLN A 136 -8.61 -11.79 18.28
C GLN A 136 -9.74 -11.11 17.48
N VAL A 137 -9.46 -10.66 16.25
CA VAL A 137 -10.48 -10.12 15.34
C VAL A 137 -11.27 -11.25 14.71
N PHE A 138 -10.61 -12.35 14.33
CA PHE A 138 -11.25 -13.48 13.65
C PHE A 138 -11.85 -14.52 14.59
N ALA A 139 -11.44 -14.54 15.87
CA ALA A 139 -12.05 -15.39 16.89
C ALA A 139 -13.45 -14.90 17.32
N ASP A 140 -13.76 -13.62 17.14
CA ASP A 140 -15.07 -13.03 17.44
C ASP A 140 -15.91 -12.93 16.14
N PRO A 141 -17.09 -13.58 16.05
CA PRO A 141 -17.91 -13.56 14.84
C PRO A 141 -18.38 -12.15 14.40
N GLY A 142 -18.68 -11.26 15.36
CA GLY A 142 -19.11 -9.90 15.06
C GLY A 142 -17.98 -9.04 14.49
N ARG A 143 -16.77 -9.19 15.02
CA ARG A 143 -15.56 -8.55 14.49
C ARG A 143 -15.16 -9.13 13.14
N ALA A 144 -15.22 -10.44 12.95
CA ALA A 144 -14.99 -11.08 11.65
C ALA A 144 -15.99 -10.59 10.59
N GLN A 145 -17.26 -10.45 10.96
CA GLN A 145 -18.32 -9.91 10.09
C GLN A 145 -18.08 -8.43 9.75
N THR A 146 -17.57 -7.64 10.70
CA THR A 146 -17.15 -6.25 10.46
C THR A 146 -15.98 -6.19 9.49
N PHE A 147 -14.97 -7.06 9.67
CA PHE A 147 -13.84 -7.16 8.75
C PHE A 147 -14.28 -7.50 7.33
N ARG A 148 -15.16 -8.50 7.18
CA ARG A 148 -15.70 -8.92 5.88
C ARG A 148 -16.37 -7.76 5.14
N ARG A 149 -17.28 -7.03 5.80
CA ARG A 149 -17.99 -5.88 5.20
C ARG A 149 -17.03 -4.79 4.73
N ALA A 150 -16.03 -4.47 5.56
CA ALA A 150 -15.03 -3.47 5.21
C ALA A 150 -14.18 -3.89 4.00
N VAL A 151 -13.76 -5.16 3.93
CA VAL A 151 -13.00 -5.68 2.78
C VAL A 151 -13.86 -5.73 1.51
N GLU A 152 -15.15 -6.06 1.61
CA GLU A 152 -16.10 -6.00 0.49
C GLU A 152 -16.24 -4.58 -0.05
N GLN A 153 -16.35 -3.58 0.83
CA GLN A 153 -16.36 -2.17 0.44
C GLN A 153 -15.07 -1.76 -0.29
N ILE A 154 -13.90 -2.13 0.22
CA ILE A 154 -12.61 -1.86 -0.44
C ILE A 154 -12.59 -2.47 -1.85
N ARG A 155 -13.03 -3.73 -1.98
CA ARG A 155 -13.05 -4.45 -3.27
C ARG A 155 -13.99 -3.80 -4.30
N ALA A 156 -15.13 -3.27 -3.86
CA ALA A 156 -16.09 -2.60 -4.73
C ALA A 156 -15.49 -1.36 -5.40
N VAL A 157 -14.59 -0.64 -4.71
CA VAL A 157 -13.90 0.54 -5.27
C VAL A 157 -12.75 0.15 -6.21
N VAL A 158 -12.01 -0.94 -5.93
CA VAL A 158 -10.91 -1.42 -6.79
C VAL A 158 -11.40 -1.91 -8.16
N ARG A 159 -12.66 -2.38 -8.26
CA ARG A 159 -13.26 -2.86 -9.49
C ARG A 159 -14.41 -1.95 -9.92
N PRO A 160 -14.16 -0.81 -10.59
CA PRO A 160 -15.23 -0.15 -11.31
C PRO A 160 -15.59 -1.06 -12.50
N ASP A 161 -16.69 -1.79 -12.35
CA ASP A 161 -17.56 -2.34 -13.38
C ASP A 161 -16.91 -3.02 -14.62
N ARG A 162 -16.96 -4.36 -14.66
CA ARG A 162 -16.65 -5.17 -15.85
C ARG A 162 -17.80 -5.25 -16.87
N THR A 163 -18.93 -4.56 -16.67
CA THR A 163 -20.11 -4.68 -17.55
C THR A 163 -20.13 -3.72 -18.75
N ARG A 164 -19.17 -2.80 -18.89
CA ARG A 164 -18.94 -2.13 -20.18
C ARG A 164 -18.22 -3.07 -21.15
N ARG A 165 -19.01 -3.91 -21.86
CA ARG A 165 -18.59 -4.40 -23.18
C ARG A 165 -18.24 -3.16 -24.04
N PRO A 166 -17.13 -3.15 -24.79
CA PRO A 166 -17.00 -2.18 -25.87
C PRO A 166 -18.18 -2.40 -26.82
N ALA A 167 -18.88 -1.33 -27.19
CA ALA A 167 -19.89 -1.41 -28.24
C ALA A 167 -19.23 -2.06 -29.46
N SER A 168 -19.73 -3.21 -29.91
CA SER A 168 -19.28 -3.78 -31.16
C SER A 168 -19.67 -2.85 -32.29
N ASN A 169 -18.77 -2.62 -33.23
CA ASN A 169 -18.95 -1.86 -34.47
C ASN A 169 -19.92 -2.54 -35.46
N ALA A 170 -21.04 -3.09 -34.98
CA ALA A 170 -21.99 -3.86 -35.79
C ALA A 170 -23.27 -3.07 -36.16
N ASP A 171 -23.49 -1.87 -35.62
CA ASP A 171 -24.73 -1.10 -35.87
C ASP A 171 -24.57 0.06 -36.87
N LEU A 172 -23.50 0.07 -37.67
CA LEU A 172 -23.33 1.02 -38.80
C LEU A 172 -23.45 0.30 -40.14
N CYS A 173 -24.63 -0.24 -40.44
CA CYS A 173 -25.07 -0.52 -41.81
C CYS A 173 -26.57 -0.28 -41.89
N LEU A 174 -26.95 0.96 -42.20
CA LEU A 174 -28.31 1.28 -42.67
C LEU A 174 -28.42 0.88 -44.15
N PRO A 175 -29.54 0.30 -44.59
CA PRO A 175 -29.74 -0.05 -45.98
C PRO A 175 -30.02 1.20 -46.82
N THR A 176 -29.28 1.34 -47.92
CA THR A 176 -29.68 2.11 -49.12
C THR A 176 -30.26 1.17 -50.15
#